data_AF-A0A316NA10-F1
#
_entry.id   AF-A0A316NA10-F1
#
_cell.length_a   1.000
_cell.length_b   1.000
_cell.length_c   1.000
_cell.angle_alpha   90.00
_cell.angle_beta   90.00
_cell.angle_gamma   90.00
#
_symmetry.space_group_name_H-M   'P 1'
#
loop_
_entity.id
_entity.type
_entity.pdbx_description
1 polymer ?
#
loop_
_entity_poly.entity_id
_entity_poly.type
_entity_poly.pdbx_seq_one_letter_code
_entity_poly.pdbx_strand_id
1 'polypeptide(L)'
;MKEIGEYLRGLRVNHGVSVEEAASDLNVSKDDISNLEDGITRAFKDIFILRDLVNEYAKYLGADTDKVNDEFNDFMFEKTSKISLDDIKQIRKEENKKEEEKKVYSPYTKIPPRKTNYKPLIACICITIAVLALIYWIFMVVTEEPPRTEELRIEKEGMISYEYTY
;
A
#
# COMPACT_ATOMS: atom_id res chain seq x y z
N MET A 1 4.60 -26.41 19.60
CA MET A 1 3.57 -26.58 20.67
C MET A 1 3.73 -27.81 21.53
N LYS A 2 3.85 -29.03 20.97
CA LYS A 2 4.07 -30.21 21.81
C LYS A 2 5.32 -30.07 22.68
N GLU A 3 6.41 -29.57 22.08
CA GLU A 3 7.68 -29.32 22.77
C GLU A 3 7.53 -28.29 23.91
N ILE A 4 6.81 -27.19 23.67
CA ILE A 4 6.48 -26.19 24.71
C ILE A 4 5.65 -26.82 25.84
N GLY A 5 4.62 -27.60 25.50
CA GLY A 5 3.75 -28.26 26.47
C GLY A 5 4.51 -29.26 27.34
N GLU A 6 5.34 -30.12 26.73
CA GLU A 6 6.18 -31.08 27.43
C GLU A 6 7.21 -30.40 28.34
N TYR A 7 7.81 -29.30 27.88
CA TYR A 7 8.76 -28.51 28.66
C TYR A 7 8.11 -27.91 29.92
N LEU A 8 6.97 -27.24 29.76
CA LEU A 8 6.24 -26.61 30.88
C LEU A 8 5.70 -27.66 31.85
N ARG A 9 5.18 -28.78 31.33
CA ARG A 9 4.79 -29.94 32.15
C ARG A 9 5.95 -30.46 32.98
N GLY A 10 7.12 -30.62 32.36
CA GLY A 10 8.34 -31.08 33.03
C GLY A 10 8.72 -30.14 34.18
N LEU A 11 8.70 -28.83 33.95
CA LEU A 11 8.94 -27.83 34.99
C LEU A 11 7.93 -27.91 36.13
N ARG A 12 6.64 -28.00 35.83
CA ARG A 12 5.60 -28.12 36.87
C ARG A 12 5.81 -29.36 37.74
N VAL A 13 6.07 -30.51 37.12
CA VAL A 13 6.33 -31.77 37.83
C VAL A 13 7.60 -31.66 38.67
N ASN A 14 8.65 -31.03 38.15
CA ASN A 14 9.90 -30.80 38.88
C ASN A 14 9.69 -29.91 40.12
N HIS A 15 8.80 -28.91 40.01
CA HIS A 15 8.43 -28.05 41.13
C HIS A 15 7.44 -28.71 42.11
N GLY A 16 6.92 -29.90 41.78
CA GLY A 16 5.97 -30.63 42.62
C GLY A 16 4.55 -30.04 42.62
N VAL A 17 4.23 -29.18 41.64
CA VAL A 17 2.95 -28.46 41.58
C VAL A 17 1.91 -29.31 40.85
N SER A 18 0.69 -29.39 41.40
CA SER A 18 -0.42 -30.10 40.75
C SER A 18 -1.05 -29.28 39.60
N VAL A 19 -1.76 -29.94 38.67
CA VAL A 19 -2.47 -29.22 37.60
C VAL A 19 -3.56 -28.33 38.22
N GLU A 20 -4.21 -28.83 39.26
CA GLU A 20 -5.24 -28.14 40.03
C GLU A 20 -4.75 -26.85 40.67
N GLU A 21 -3.57 -26.90 41.27
CA GLU A 21 -2.94 -25.77 41.95
C GLU A 21 -2.50 -24.71 40.94
N ALA A 22 -1.79 -25.11 39.89
CA ALA A 22 -1.40 -24.20 38.81
C ALA A 22 -2.62 -23.52 38.15
N ALA A 23 -3.69 -24.28 37.90
CA ALA A 23 -4.93 -23.75 37.35
C ALA A 23 -5.62 -22.75 38.30
N SER A 24 -5.62 -23.05 39.60
CA SER A 24 -6.17 -22.15 40.63
C SER A 24 -5.39 -20.85 40.73
N ASP A 25 -4.06 -20.91 40.75
CA ASP A 25 -3.18 -19.75 40.90
C ASP A 25 -3.24 -18.82 39.67
N LEU A 26 -3.32 -19.42 38.48
CA LEU A 26 -3.45 -18.69 37.22
C LEU A 26 -4.89 -18.28 36.90
N ASN A 27 -5.87 -18.72 37.70
CA ASN A 27 -7.30 -18.47 37.46
C ASN A 27 -7.77 -18.93 36.06
N VAL A 28 -7.35 -20.14 35.68
CA VAL A 28 -7.69 -20.79 34.39
C VAL A 28 -8.30 -22.18 34.63
N SER A 29 -8.90 -22.79 33.60
CA SER A 29 -9.43 -24.14 33.74
C SER A 29 -8.31 -25.17 33.88
N LYS A 30 -8.56 -26.23 34.66
CA LYS A 30 -7.66 -27.40 34.71
C LYS A 30 -7.48 -28.03 33.33
N ASP A 31 -8.55 -28.03 32.55
CA ASP A 31 -8.53 -28.52 31.18
C ASP A 31 -7.62 -27.66 30.30
N ASP A 32 -7.56 -26.34 30.52
CA ASP A 32 -6.69 -25.45 29.73
C ASP A 32 -5.21 -25.76 30.00
N ILE A 33 -4.83 -25.99 31.27
CA ILE A 33 -3.46 -26.41 31.62
C ILE A 33 -3.15 -27.79 31.02
N SER A 34 -4.04 -28.77 31.17
CA SER A 34 -3.81 -30.11 30.62
C SER A 34 -3.70 -30.09 29.10
N ASN A 35 -4.63 -29.40 28.42
CA ASN A 35 -4.62 -29.28 26.96
C ASN A 35 -3.37 -28.55 26.47
N LEU A 36 -2.86 -27.59 27.23
CA LEU A 36 -1.62 -26.90 26.93
C LEU A 36 -0.42 -27.86 27.02
N GLU A 37 -0.32 -28.59 28.12
CA GLU A 37 0.75 -29.58 28.36
C GLU A 37 0.76 -30.69 27.31
N ASP A 38 -0.42 -31.13 26.86
CA ASP A 38 -0.58 -32.13 25.80
C ASP A 38 -0.39 -31.54 24.39
N GLY A 39 -0.24 -30.21 24.28
CA GLY A 39 -0.06 -29.50 23.02
C GLY A 39 -1.30 -29.49 22.11
N ILE A 40 -2.49 -29.63 22.68
CA ILE A 40 -3.78 -29.68 21.97
C ILE A 40 -4.25 -28.25 21.66
N THR A 41 -3.73 -27.67 20.58
CA THR A 41 -4.06 -26.29 20.20
C THR A 41 -5.52 -26.07 19.82
N ARG A 42 -6.23 -27.12 19.40
CA ARG A 42 -7.64 -27.06 19.01
C ARG A 42 -8.59 -26.84 20.18
N ALA A 43 -8.15 -27.11 21.41
CA ALA A 43 -8.96 -26.89 22.60
C ALA A 43 -9.17 -25.39 22.90
N PHE A 44 -8.27 -24.53 22.41
CA PHE A 44 -8.29 -23.11 22.67
C PHE A 44 -9.14 -22.37 21.64
N LYS A 45 -9.90 -21.38 22.10
CA LYS A 45 -10.77 -20.56 21.26
C LYS A 45 -10.00 -19.78 20.19
N ASP A 46 -8.82 -19.27 20.55
CA ASP A 46 -7.97 -18.47 19.68
C ASP A 46 -6.49 -18.61 20.06
N ILE A 47 -5.60 -18.33 19.12
CA ILE A 47 -4.14 -18.39 19.27
C ILE A 47 -3.62 -17.34 20.27
N PHE A 48 -4.29 -16.19 20.39
CA PHE A 48 -3.91 -15.15 21.34
C PHE A 48 -4.11 -15.62 22.79
N ILE A 49 -5.22 -16.29 23.07
CA ILE A 49 -5.49 -16.88 24.40
C ILE A 49 -4.42 -17.94 24.72
N LEU A 50 -4.09 -18.77 23.73
CA LEU A 50 -3.03 -19.76 23.88
C LEU A 50 -1.66 -19.12 24.16
N ARG A 51 -1.30 -18.06 23.44
CA ARG A 51 -0.05 -17.31 23.64
C ARG A 51 0.02 -16.69 25.04
N ASP A 52 -1.07 -16.09 25.48
CA ASP A 52 -1.13 -15.41 26.77
C ASP A 52 -1.03 -16.44 27.90
N LEU A 53 -1.75 -17.56 27.79
CA LEU A 53 -1.64 -18.68 28.73
C LEU A 53 -0.23 -19.28 28.78
N VAL A 54 0.42 -19.51 27.64
CA VAL A 54 1.81 -19.99 27.56
C VAL A 54 2.74 -19.04 28.32
N ASN A 55 2.59 -17.73 28.12
CA ASN A 55 3.41 -16.72 28.79
C ASN A 55 3.18 -16.67 30.30
N GLU A 56 1.92 -16.65 30.73
CA GLU A 56 1.56 -16.59 32.14
C GLU A 56 2.02 -17.85 32.87
N TYR A 57 1.85 -19.02 32.25
CA TYR A 57 2.28 -20.27 32.81
C TYR A 57 3.81 -20.40 32.88
N ALA A 58 4.52 -19.97 31.84
CA ALA A 58 5.98 -19.89 31.85
C ALA A 58 6.49 -18.99 32.99
N LYS A 59 5.88 -17.81 33.18
CA LYS A 59 6.21 -16.89 34.28
C LYS A 59 5.97 -17.53 35.65
N TYR A 60 4.83 -18.19 35.83
CA TYR A 60 4.48 -18.88 37.06
C TYR A 60 5.49 -19.98 37.42
N LEU A 61 5.93 -20.75 36.43
CA LEU A 61 6.93 -21.81 36.61
C LEU A 61 8.38 -21.30 36.69
N GLY A 62 8.62 -20.00 36.53
CA GLY A 62 9.97 -19.42 36.50
C GLY A 62 10.78 -19.83 35.27
N ALA A 63 10.11 -20.15 34.16
CA ALA A 63 10.75 -20.47 32.89
C ALA A 63 11.30 -19.21 32.20
N ASP A 64 12.22 -19.43 31.26
CA ASP A 64 12.76 -18.38 30.40
C ASP A 64 11.71 -17.95 29.37
N THR A 65 11.01 -16.84 29.64
CA THR A 65 9.89 -16.37 28.82
C THR A 65 10.31 -16.01 27.41
N ASP A 66 11.54 -15.54 27.21
CA ASP A 66 12.01 -15.13 25.89
C ASP A 66 12.16 -16.36 25.00
N LYS A 67 12.79 -17.43 25.52
CA LYS A 67 12.90 -18.70 24.79
C LYS A 67 11.56 -19.35 24.51
N VAL A 68 10.65 -19.34 25.48
CA VAL A 68 9.30 -19.91 25.30
C VAL A 68 8.54 -19.13 24.22
N ASN A 69 8.69 -17.81 24.17
CA ASN A 69 8.06 -16.98 23.15
C ASN A 69 8.68 -17.19 21.77
N ASP A 70 10.01 -17.34 21.68
CA ASP A 70 10.68 -17.65 20.42
C ASP A 70 10.20 -18.99 19.84
N GLU A 71 10.13 -20.03 20.67
CA GLU A 71 9.60 -21.34 20.27
C GLU A 71 8.12 -21.27 19.87
N PHE A 72 7.33 -20.44 20.55
CA PHE A 72 5.93 -20.20 20.20
C PHE A 72 5.80 -19.46 18.86
N ASN A 73 6.68 -18.51 18.60
CA ASN A 73 6.74 -17.81 17.32
C ASN A 73 7.12 -18.74 16.19
N ASP A 74 8.08 -19.64 16.39
CA ASP A 74 8.46 -20.66 15.42
C ASP A 74 7.30 -21.63 15.14
N PHE A 75 6.57 -22.06 16.16
CA PHE A 75 5.33 -22.82 15.98
C PHE A 75 4.28 -22.05 15.15
N MET A 76 4.06 -20.78 15.48
CA MET A 76 3.09 -19.94 14.76
C MET A 76 3.55 -19.73 13.32
N PHE A 77 4.84 -19.56 13.10
CA PHE A 77 5.45 -19.47 11.78
C PHE A 77 5.25 -20.78 11.02
N GLU A 78 5.52 -21.95 11.58
CA GLU A 78 5.25 -23.22 10.91
C GLU A 78 3.78 -23.33 10.43
N LYS A 79 2.82 -22.84 11.23
CA LYS A 79 1.40 -22.81 10.87
C LYS A 79 1.03 -21.72 9.86
N THR A 80 1.72 -20.58 9.83
CA THR A 80 1.36 -19.40 9.02
C THR A 80 2.34 -19.07 7.89
N SER A 81 3.48 -19.75 7.80
CA SER A 81 4.65 -19.54 6.91
C SER A 81 4.35 -19.62 5.42
N LYS A 82 3.11 -19.93 5.05
CA LYS A 82 2.63 -19.87 3.66
C LYS A 82 2.20 -18.47 3.23
N ILE A 83 2.09 -17.50 4.14
CA ILE A 83 1.54 -16.18 3.85
C ILE A 83 2.65 -15.14 3.88
N SER A 84 2.93 -14.49 2.74
CA SER A 84 3.90 -13.40 2.69
C SER A 84 3.35 -12.12 3.32
N LEU A 85 4.22 -11.24 3.82
CA LEU A 85 3.81 -9.92 4.33
C LEU A 85 3.08 -9.09 3.27
N ASP A 86 3.43 -9.28 2.00
CA ASP A 86 2.79 -8.61 0.88
C ASP A 86 1.37 -9.12 0.65
N ASP A 87 1.15 -10.43 0.78
CA ASP A 87 -0.20 -11.02 0.73
C ASP A 87 -1.08 -10.49 1.87
N ILE A 88 -0.55 -10.40 3.10
CA ILE A 88 -1.27 -9.83 4.25
C ILE A 88 -1.68 -8.38 3.98
N LYS A 89 -0.77 -7.58 3.42
CA LYS A 89 -1.05 -6.18 3.06
C LYS A 89 -2.12 -6.06 1.98
N GLN A 90 -2.07 -6.92 0.95
CA GLN A 90 -3.07 -6.94 -0.11
C GLN A 90 -4.45 -7.30 0.45
N ILE A 91 -4.55 -8.36 1.26
CA ILE A 91 -5.80 -8.79 1.91
C ILE A 91 -6.37 -7.65 2.76
N ARG A 92 -5.56 -7.01 3.62
CA ARG A 92 -6.01 -5.87 4.42
C ARG A 92 -6.49 -4.70 3.57
N LYS A 93 -5.79 -4.40 2.47
CA LYS A 93 -6.18 -3.31 1.56
C LYS A 93 -7.53 -3.60 0.90
N GLU A 94 -7.76 -4.85 0.51
CA GLU A 94 -9.05 -5.29 -0.04
C GLU A 94 -10.17 -5.28 0.99
N GLU A 95 -9.92 -5.70 2.23
CA GLU A 95 -10.90 -5.64 3.33
C GLU A 95 -11.30 -4.20 3.67
N ASN A 96 -10.32 -3.30 3.84
CA ASN A 96 -10.60 -1.88 4.09
C ASN A 96 -11.43 -1.26 2.95
N LYS A 97 -11.13 -1.61 1.69
CA LYS A 97 -11.92 -1.16 0.53
C LYS A 97 -13.35 -1.71 0.57
N LYS A 98 -13.52 -2.98 0.91
CA LYS A 98 -14.85 -3.61 1.08
C LYS A 98 -15.63 -3.00 2.25
N GLU A 99 -14.98 -2.63 3.34
CA GLU A 99 -15.63 -1.92 4.47
C GLU A 99 -16.07 -0.51 4.09
N GLU A 100 -15.25 0.23 3.32
CA GLU A 100 -15.66 1.53 2.78
C GLU A 100 -16.88 1.41 1.86
N GLU A 101 -16.93 0.40 1.00
CA GLU A 101 -18.07 0.13 0.12
C GLU A 101 -19.34 -0.28 0.90
N LYS A 102 -19.20 -0.96 2.04
CA LYS A 102 -20.31 -1.43 2.90
C LYS A 102 -20.80 -0.39 3.91
N LYS A 103 -20.20 0.81 4.01
CA LYS A 103 -20.71 1.86 4.89
C LYS A 103 -22.12 2.28 4.43
N VAL A 104 -23.13 1.86 5.20
CA VAL A 104 -24.52 2.27 5.00
C VAL A 104 -24.68 3.69 5.55
N TYR A 105 -24.66 4.67 4.66
CA TYR A 105 -24.92 6.06 5.03
C TYR A 105 -26.41 6.27 5.31
N SER A 106 -26.73 6.84 6.48
CA SER A 106 -28.07 7.36 6.72
C SER A 106 -28.40 8.44 5.69
N PRO A 107 -29.68 8.65 5.32
CA PRO A 107 -30.08 9.65 4.32
C PRO A 107 -29.49 11.04 4.55
N TYR A 108 -29.17 11.37 5.82
CA TYR A 108 -28.65 12.66 6.26
C TYR A 108 -27.12 12.76 6.37
N THR A 109 -26.38 11.67 6.12
CA THR A 109 -24.89 11.63 6.15
C THR A 109 -24.25 11.42 4.78
N LYS A 110 -25.07 11.33 3.72
CA LYS A 110 -24.59 11.30 2.33
C LYS A 110 -24.07 12.68 1.93
N ILE A 111 -22.79 12.94 2.16
CA ILE A 111 -22.12 14.14 1.66
C ILE A 111 -21.80 13.87 0.18
N PRO A 112 -22.46 14.52 -0.79
CA PRO A 112 -22.14 14.31 -2.20
C PRO A 112 -20.71 14.81 -2.45
N PRO A 113 -19.91 14.07 -3.25
CA PRO A 113 -18.57 14.54 -3.59
C PRO A 113 -18.68 15.90 -4.29
N ARG A 114 -17.82 16.85 -3.87
CA ARG A 114 -17.78 18.21 -4.43
C ARG A 114 -17.45 18.11 -5.92
N LYS A 115 -18.45 18.37 -6.78
CA LYS A 115 -18.27 18.44 -8.23
C LYS A 115 -17.44 19.69 -8.55
N THR A 116 -16.18 19.51 -8.89
CA THR A 116 -15.34 20.60 -9.38
C THR A 116 -15.73 20.90 -10.83
N ASN A 117 -16.14 22.13 -11.10
CA ASN A 117 -16.44 22.56 -12.47
C ASN A 117 -15.12 22.93 -13.15
N TYR A 118 -14.62 22.06 -14.03
CA TYR A 118 -13.38 22.26 -14.80
C TYR A 118 -13.58 23.15 -16.04
N LYS A 119 -14.83 23.45 -16.42
CA LYS A 119 -15.20 24.33 -17.54
C LYS A 119 -14.44 25.67 -17.57
N PRO A 120 -14.32 26.44 -16.47
CA PRO A 120 -13.56 27.69 -16.47
C PRO A 120 -12.05 27.50 -16.72
N LEU A 121 -11.46 26.38 -16.26
CA LEU A 121 -10.05 26.08 -16.50
C LEU A 121 -9.78 25.85 -17.99
N ILE A 122 -10.66 25.07 -18.65
CA ILE A 122 -10.57 24.82 -20.11
C ILE A 122 -10.75 26.13 -20.88
N ALA A 123 -11.73 26.97 -20.49
CA ALA A 123 -11.95 28.25 -21.15
C ALA A 123 -10.71 29.17 -21.08
N CYS A 124 -10.03 29.24 -19.93
CA CYS A 124 -8.76 29.97 -19.82
C CYS A 124 -7.69 29.47 -20.79
N ILE A 125 -7.51 28.15 -20.92
CA ILE A 125 -6.53 27.55 -21.83
C ILE A 125 -6.88 27.86 -23.30
N CYS A 126 -8.16 27.81 -23.67
CA CYS A 126 -8.58 28.17 -25.02
C CYS A 126 -8.30 29.64 -25.35
N ILE A 127 -8.54 30.55 -24.40
CA ILE A 127 -8.30 31.98 -24.58
C ILE A 127 -6.80 32.25 -24.75
N THR A 128 -5.93 31.62 -23.96
CA THR A 128 -4.48 31.82 -24.08
C THR A 128 -3.94 31.36 -25.44
N ILE A 129 -4.42 30.22 -25.93
CA ILE A 129 -4.06 29.71 -27.28
C ILE A 129 -4.52 30.68 -28.38
N ALA A 130 -5.74 31.23 -28.27
CA ALA A 130 -6.26 32.18 -29.24
C ALA A 130 -5.43 33.47 -29.30
N VAL A 131 -4.98 33.98 -28.15
CA VAL A 131 -4.11 35.16 -28.07
C VAL A 131 -2.75 34.89 -28.72
N LEU A 132 -2.14 33.72 -28.47
CA LEU A 132 -0.87 33.34 -29.11
C LEU A 132 -1.01 33.22 -30.64
N ALA A 133 -2.12 32.67 -31.12
CA ALA A 133 -2.38 32.57 -32.55
C ALA A 133 -2.54 33.96 -33.20
N LEU A 134 -3.22 34.90 -32.53
CA LEU A 134 -3.33 36.28 -33.00
C LEU A 134 -1.98 36.99 -33.05
N ILE A 135 -1.15 36.81 -32.02
CA ILE A 135 0.21 37.36 -31.99
C ILE A 135 1.03 36.80 -33.17
N TYR A 136 0.99 35.49 -33.40
CA TYR A 136 1.68 34.84 -34.52
C TYR A 136 1.19 35.38 -35.88
N TRP A 137 -0.12 35.56 -36.05
CA TRP A 137 -0.70 36.11 -37.27
C TRP A 137 -0.24 37.55 -37.53
N ILE A 138 -0.19 38.39 -36.49
CA ILE A 138 0.36 39.76 -36.60
C ILE A 138 1.83 39.72 -37.02
N PHE A 139 2.64 38.84 -36.41
CA PHE A 139 4.03 38.68 -36.81
C PHE A 139 4.17 38.28 -38.29
N MET A 140 3.37 37.31 -38.76
CA MET A 140 3.37 36.89 -40.16
C MET A 140 3.07 38.05 -41.13
N VAL A 141 2.09 38.90 -40.81
CA VAL A 141 1.71 40.06 -41.64
C VAL A 141 2.79 41.14 -41.65
N VAL A 142 3.49 41.35 -40.52
CA VAL A 142 4.52 42.40 -40.41
C VAL A 142 5.85 41.98 -41.06
N THR A 143 6.13 40.68 -41.17
CA THR A 143 7.39 40.16 -41.72
C THR A 143 7.42 39.98 -43.24
N GLU A 144 6.45 40.50 -43.99
CA GLU A 144 6.58 40.59 -45.45
C GLU A 144 7.74 41.53 -45.79
N GLU A 145 8.92 40.97 -46.06
CA GLU A 145 10.04 41.73 -46.64
C GLU A 145 9.55 42.35 -47.96
N PRO A 146 9.82 43.66 -48.22
CA PRO A 146 9.45 44.25 -49.49
C PRO A 146 10.12 43.46 -50.63
N PRO A 147 9.42 43.20 -51.75
CA PRO A 147 10.00 42.46 -52.87
C PRO A 147 11.27 43.17 -53.34
N ARG A 148 12.39 42.43 -53.38
CA ARG A 148 13.69 42.90 -53.88
C ARG A 148 13.48 43.50 -55.28
N THR A 149 13.60 44.82 -55.41
CA THR A 149 13.35 45.52 -56.67
C THR A 149 14.30 45.03 -57.76
N GLU A 150 13.73 44.88 -58.97
CA GLU A 150 14.35 44.40 -60.22
C GLU A 150 15.43 45.35 -60.79
N GLU A 151 16.14 46.10 -59.96
CA GLU A 151 17.08 47.14 -60.40
C GLU A 151 18.37 46.57 -61.01
N LEU A 152 18.59 45.25 -60.92
CA LEU A 152 19.70 44.53 -61.56
C LEU A 152 19.34 43.88 -62.91
N ARG A 153 18.11 44.03 -63.44
CA ARG A 153 17.79 43.53 -64.79
C ARG A 153 18.28 44.43 -65.92
N ILE A 154 18.47 45.72 -65.66
CA ILE A 154 18.80 46.73 -66.68
C ILE A 154 20.23 46.56 -67.23
N GLU A 155 21.16 45.99 -66.45
CA GLU A 155 22.55 45.80 -66.90
C GLU A 155 22.71 44.59 -67.85
N LYS A 156 21.72 43.67 -67.90
CA LYS A 156 21.79 42.45 -68.73
C LYS A 156 21.23 42.60 -70.14
N GLU A 157 20.45 43.63 -70.43
CA GLU A 157 19.86 43.86 -71.77
C GLU A 157 20.68 44.81 -72.64
N GLY A 158 21.72 45.46 -72.10
CA GLY A 158 22.56 46.44 -72.78
C GLY A 158 23.84 45.90 -73.42
N MET A 159 24.05 44.59 -73.48
CA MET A 159 25.24 44.01 -74.12
C MET A 159 24.89 42.90 -75.12
N ILE A 160 25.17 43.24 -76.39
CA ILE A 160 25.53 42.38 -77.53
C ILE A 160 24.37 41.95 -78.46
N SER A 161 24.19 42.72 -79.54
CA SER A 161 24.13 42.13 -80.88
C SER A 161 24.97 42.97 -81.85
N TYR A 162 26.07 42.39 -82.33
CA TYR A 162 26.81 42.87 -83.50
C TYR A 162 26.19 42.22 -84.73
N GLU A 163 25.69 43.00 -85.69
CA GLU A 163 25.44 42.50 -87.04
C GLU A 163 26.57 42.97 -87.96
N TYR A 164 27.31 42.01 -88.50
CA TYR A 164 28.31 42.17 -89.54
C TYR A 164 27.60 41.96 -90.88
N THR A 165 27.64 42.93 -91.79
CA THR A 165 27.34 42.70 -93.21
C THR A 165 28.40 43.37 -94.07
N TYR A 166 28.80 42.64 -95.12
CA TYR A 166 29.93 42.85 -96.04
C TYR A 166 29.80 44.10 -96.91
#